data_AF-A0A4V1T3T8-F1
#
_entry.id   AF-A0A4V1T3T8-F1
#
_cell.length_a   1.000
_cell.length_b   1.000
_cell.length_c   1.000
_cell.angle_alpha   90.00
_cell.angle_beta   90.00
_cell.angle_gamma   90.00
#
_symmetry.space_group_name_H-M   'P 1'
#
loop_
_entity.id
_entity.type
_entity.pdbx_description
1 polymer ?
#
loop_
_entity_poly.entity_id
_entity_poly.type
_entity_poly.pdbx_seq_one_letter_code
_entity_poly.pdbx_strand_id
1 'polypeptide(L)' 'KALDLTRTHASEVEYWPTVDPTVFQGSREQKLDAYRDVRDGLVKRIKQRLQN' A
#
# COMPACT_ATOMS: atom_id res chain seq x y z
N LYS A 1 12.37 5.31 -7.03
CA LYS A 1 12.99 6.51 -6.41
C LYS A 1 11.91 7.28 -5.63
N ALA A 2 11.76 6.96 -4.34
CA ALA A 2 10.87 7.70 -3.43
C ALA A 2 11.66 8.45 -2.34
N LEU A 3 12.95 8.10 -2.15
CA LEU A 3 13.84 8.68 -1.15
C LEU A 3 14.48 10.02 -1.60
N ASP A 4 14.45 10.36 -2.88
CA ASP A 4 15.11 11.57 -3.40
C ASP A 4 14.33 12.87 -3.13
N LEU A 5 13.06 12.79 -2.69
CA LEU A 5 12.17 13.94 -2.47
C LEU A 5 12.22 14.53 -1.04
N THR A 6 12.98 13.94 -0.11
CA THR A 6 13.08 14.42 1.29
C THR A 6 14.40 15.15 1.59
N ARG A 7 15.13 15.63 0.58
CA ARG A 7 16.44 16.27 0.78
C ARG A 7 16.35 17.63 1.51
N THR A 8 15.18 18.26 1.59
CA THR A 8 15.00 19.60 2.18
C THR A 8 13.96 19.70 3.31
N HIS A 9 13.24 18.62 3.63
CA HIS A 9 12.28 18.57 4.73
C HIS A 9 12.53 17.31 5.57
N ALA A 10 12.64 17.47 6.89
CA ALA A 10 12.77 16.38 7.86
C ALA A 10 11.47 15.58 7.99
N SER A 11 11.09 14.89 6.92
CA SER A 11 9.92 14.02 6.88
C SER A 11 10.37 12.57 7.00
N GLU A 12 9.75 11.83 7.91
CA GLU A 12 9.97 10.38 8.03
C GLU A 12 9.36 9.67 6.82
N VAL A 13 10.13 8.77 6.21
CA VAL A 13 9.68 7.92 5.11
C VAL A 13 9.50 6.51 5.65
N GLU A 14 8.29 5.98 5.51
CA GLU A 14 8.00 4.59 5.83
C GLU A 14 7.71 3.82 4.54
N TYR A 15 8.28 2.61 4.44
CA TYR A 15 7.98 1.69 3.36
C TYR A 15 7.06 0.58 3.84
N TRP A 16 5.93 0.39 3.14
CA TRP A 16 5.03 -0.73 3.37
C TRP A 16 5.12 -1.74 2.23
N PRO A 17 5.77 -2.90 2.46
CA PRO A 17 5.73 -4.01 1.52
C PRO A 17 4.26 -4.38 1.28
N THR A 18 3.85 -4.25 0.02
CA THR A 18 2.47 -4.47 -0.41
C THR A 18 2.50 -5.41 -1.60
N VAL A 19 1.61 -6.40 -1.60
CA VAL A 19 1.41 -7.30 -2.73
C VAL A 19 1.00 -6.48 -3.96
N ASP A 20 1.60 -6.76 -5.10
CA ASP A 20 1.17 -6.21 -6.38
C ASP A 20 -0.06 -6.98 -6.86
N PRO A 21 -1.27 -6.38 -6.89
CA PRO A 21 -2.47 -7.08 -7.31
C PRO A 21 -2.49 -7.36 -8.83
N THR A 22 -1.61 -6.73 -9.63
CA THR A 22 -1.58 -6.90 -11.09
C THR A 22 -1.01 -8.25 -11.52
N VAL A 23 -0.25 -8.92 -10.64
CA VAL A 23 0.30 -10.25 -10.92
C VAL A 23 -0.75 -11.34 -10.82
N PHE A 24 -1.91 -11.07 -10.20
CA PHE A 24 -2.99 -12.03 -10.05
C PHE A 24 -3.70 -12.26 -11.38
N GLN A 25 -3.75 -13.53 -11.78
CA GLN A 25 -4.47 -14.00 -12.96
C GLN A 25 -5.77 -14.71 -12.55
N GLY A 26 -6.71 -14.83 -13.49
CA GLY A 26 -8.00 -15.47 -13.25
C GLY A 26 -9.18 -14.64 -13.74
N SER A 27 -10.36 -14.97 -13.22
CA SER A 27 -11.61 -14.27 -13.54
C SER A 27 -11.55 -12.80 -13.15
N ARG A 28 -12.44 -11.99 -13.73
CA ARG A 28 -12.57 -10.57 -13.37
C ARG A 28 -12.80 -10.38 -11.87
N GLU A 29 -13.58 -11.27 -11.25
CA GLU A 29 -13.88 -11.23 -9.83
C GLU A 29 -12.63 -11.50 -8.99
N GLN A 30 -11.88 -12.56 -9.30
CA GLN A 30 -10.62 -12.89 -8.62
C GLN A 30 -9.61 -11.75 -8.70
N LYS A 31 -9.51 -11.09 -9.86
CA LYS A 31 -8.66 -9.91 -10.01
C LYS A 31 -9.13 -8.76 -9.11
N LEU A 32 -10.42 -8.45 -9.12
CA LEU A 32 -10.96 -7.37 -8.28
C LEU A 32 -10.78 -7.64 -6.79
N ASP A 33 -10.87 -8.90 -6.36
CA ASP A 33 -10.64 -9.29 -4.96
C ASP A 33 -9.19 -9.03 -4.55
N ALA A 34 -8.20 -9.37 -5.39
CA ALA A 34 -6.80 -9.05 -5.11
C ALA A 34 -6.55 -7.54 -4.90
N TYR A 35 -7.20 -6.68 -5.70
CA TYR A 35 -7.11 -5.22 -5.50
C TYR A 35 -7.78 -4.77 -4.19
N ARG A 36 -8.93 -5.37 -3.84
CA ARG A 36 -9.66 -5.06 -2.60
C ARG A 36 -8.86 -5.47 -1.38
N ASP A 37 -8.23 -6.63 -1.40
CA ASP A 37 -7.38 -7.13 -0.31
C ASP A 37 -6.20 -6.20 -0.03
N VAL A 38 -5.52 -5.74 -1.09
CA VAL A 38 -4.44 -4.75 -0.98
C VAL A 38 -4.95 -3.45 -0.37
N ARG A 39 -6.06 -2.91 -0.88
CA ARG A 39 -6.67 -1.68 -0.36
C ARG A 39 -7.03 -1.83 1.12
N ASP A 40 -7.70 -2.91 1.50
CA ASP A 40 -8.20 -3.12 2.86
C ASP A 40 -7.03 -3.33 3.84
N GLY A 41 -5.97 -4.01 3.40
CA GLY A 41 -4.71 -4.13 4.13
C GLY A 41 -4.01 -2.80 4.36
N LEU A 42 -4.02 -1.87 3.39
CA LEU A 42 -3.48 -0.52 3.55
C LEU A 42 -4.34 0.30 4.51
N VAL A 43 -5.67 0.28 4.36
CA VAL A 43 -6.59 0.98 5.26
C VAL A 43 -6.39 0.56 6.71
N LYS A 44 -6.23 -0.75 6.97
CA LYS A 44 -5.96 -1.27 8.31
C LYS A 44 -4.67 -0.69 8.89
N ARG A 45 -3.57 -0.67 8.12
CA ARG A 45 -2.28 -0.12 8.56
C ARG A 45 -2.35 1.38 8.85
N ILE A 46 -3.01 2.15 7.98
CA ILE A 46 -3.21 3.59 8.18
C ILE A 46 -3.95 3.85 9.49
N LYS A 47 -5.06 3.15 9.72
CA LYS A 47 -5.83 3.28 10.95
C LYS A 47 -4.98 2.94 12.18
N GLN A 48 -4.25 1.83 12.14
CA GLN A 48 -3.37 1.43 13.23
C GLN A 48 -2.27 2.45 13.53
N ARG A 49 -1.71 3.11 12.50
CA ARG A 49 -0.65 4.10 12.68
C ARG A 49 -1.16 5.46 13.17
N LEU A 50 -2.34 5.89 12.70
CA LEU A 50 -2.82 7.27 12.88
C LEU A 50 -3.94 7.42 13.94
N GLN A 51 -4.52 6.33 14.43
CA GLN A 51 -5.56 6.40 15.48
C GLN A 51 -4.99 6.32 16.91
N ASN A 52 -3.68 6.54 17.09
CA ASN A 52 -3.03 6.75 18.39
C ASN A 52 -2.81 8.23 18.64
#